data_AF-A0A7L3J424-F1
#
_entry.id   AF-A0A7L3J424-F1
#
_cell.length_a   1.000
_cell.length_b   1.000
_cell.length_c   1.000
_cell.angle_alpha   90.00
_cell.angle_beta   90.00
_cell.angle_gamma   90.00
#
_symmetry.space_group_name_H-M   'P 1'
#
loop_
_entity.id
_entity.type
_entity.pdbx_description
1 polymer ?
#
loop_
_entity_poly.entity_id
_entity_poly.type
_entity_poly.pdbx_seq_one_letter_code
_entity_poly.pdbx_strand_id
1 'polypeptide(L)'
;FRNQYDNDVTVWSPQGRIHQIEYAMEAVKQGSATVGLKSKTHAVLVALKRAQSELAAHQKKILYVDNHIGISIAGLTADARLL
;
A
#
# COMPACT_ATOMS: atom_id res chain seq x y z
N PHE A 1 8.95 16.61 23.85
CA PHE A 1 9.04 15.18 24.22
C PHE A 1 9.87 14.48 23.16
N ARG A 2 11.03 13.89 23.50
CA ARG A 2 11.83 13.12 22.54
C ARG A 2 11.15 11.79 22.30
N ASN A 3 10.86 11.50 21.05
CA ASN A 3 10.24 10.24 20.63
C ASN A 3 11.35 9.17 20.60
N GLN A 4 11.37 8.32 21.62
CA GLN A 4 12.49 7.41 21.89
C GLN A 4 12.22 5.98 21.41
N TYR A 5 10.97 5.68 21.02
CA TYR A 5 10.49 4.33 20.68
C TYR A 5 9.91 4.22 19.27
N ASP A 6 10.20 5.18 18.40
CA ASP A 6 9.58 5.28 17.09
C ASP A 6 10.57 5.45 15.93
N ASN A 7 11.89 5.46 16.18
CA ASN A 7 12.87 5.59 15.11
C ASN A 7 13.21 4.26 14.43
N ASP A 8 13.27 3.17 15.21
CA ASP A 8 13.73 1.86 14.74
C ASP A 8 12.62 0.81 14.78
N VAL A 9 12.57 -0.05 13.75
CA VAL A 9 11.57 -1.14 13.65
C VAL A 9 11.79 -2.25 14.70
N THR A 10 12.99 -2.33 15.28
CA THR A 10 13.36 -3.33 16.29
C THR A 10 13.04 -2.92 17.72
N VAL A 11 12.51 -1.70 17.93
CA VAL A 11 12.24 -1.15 19.26
C VAL A 11 10.75 -1.26 19.58
N TRP A 12 10.46 -1.93 20.71
CA TRP A 12 9.11 -1.98 21.28
C TRP A 12 8.86 -0.76 22.17
N SER A 13 7.67 -0.17 22.05
CA SER A 13 7.21 0.87 22.98
C SER A 13 6.82 0.27 24.33
N PRO A 14 6.78 1.08 25.42
CA PRO A 14 6.28 0.62 26.72
C PRO A 14 4.84 0.09 26.70
N GLN A 15 4.07 0.42 25.66
CA GLN A 15 2.71 -0.06 25.44
C GLN A 15 2.66 -1.36 24.60
N GLY A 16 3.80 -1.96 24.25
CA GLY A 16 3.88 -3.18 23.45
C GLY A 16 3.55 -2.96 21.98
N ARG A 17 3.89 -1.79 21.41
CA ARG A 17 3.66 -1.45 20.00
C ARG A 17 4.98 -1.22 19.27
N ILE A 18 4.99 -1.43 17.96
CA ILE A 18 6.11 -1.07 17.07
C ILE A 18 5.66 0.09 16.19
N HIS A 19 6.02 1.32 16.55
CA HIS A 19 5.50 2.51 15.88
C HIS A 19 5.91 2.60 14.41
N GLN A 20 7.10 2.13 14.03
CA GLN A 20 7.54 2.11 12.63
C GLN A 20 6.63 1.25 11.72
N ILE A 21 6.11 0.12 12.24
CA ILE A 21 5.15 -0.72 11.51
C ILE A 21 3.82 0.03 11.33
N GLU A 22 3.39 0.75 12.37
CA GLU A 22 2.15 1.53 12.31
C GLU A 22 2.25 2.72 11.35
N TYR A 23 3.41 3.36 11.27
CA TYR A 23 3.67 4.41 10.28
C TYR A 23 3.68 3.85 8.85
N ALA A 24 4.24 2.66 8.64
CA ALA A 24 4.16 1.98 7.35
C ALA A 24 2.69 1.70 6.94
N MET A 25 1.84 1.32 7.90
CA MET A 25 0.40 1.15 7.65
C MET A 25 -0.28 2.47 7.25
N GLU A 26 0.17 3.61 7.77
CA GLU A 26 -0.37 4.93 7.40
C GLU A 26 -0.01 5.31 5.95
N ALA A 27 1.17 4.92 5.46
CA ALA A 27 1.53 5.13 4.06
C ALA A 27 0.56 4.43 3.10
N VAL A 28 0.04 3.25 3.45
CA VAL A 28 -0.99 2.55 2.67
C VAL A 28 -2.28 3.38 2.62
N LYS A 29 -2.71 3.98 3.73
CA LYS A 29 -3.93 4.80 3.81
C LYS A 29 -3.86 6.08 2.98
N GLN A 30 -2.66 6.62 2.76
CA GLN A 30 -2.46 7.78 1.87
C GLN A 30 -2.57 7.42 0.38
N GLY A 31 -2.40 6.13 0.04
CA GLY A 31 -2.63 5.61 -1.31
C GLY A 31 -4.07 5.82 -1.78
N SER A 32 -4.27 5.92 -3.10
CA SER A 32 -5.63 5.97 -3.64
C SER A 32 -6.37 4.66 -3.39
N ALA A 33 -7.69 4.71 -3.30
CA ALA A 33 -8.49 3.53 -3.00
C ALA A 33 -8.35 2.42 -4.06
N THR A 34 -8.46 1.17 -3.60
CA THR A 34 -8.65 -0.01 -4.43
C THR A 34 -9.61 -0.97 -3.74
N VAL A 35 -10.40 -1.68 -4.54
CA VAL A 35 -11.40 -2.64 -4.07
C VAL A 35 -11.16 -3.97 -4.77
N GLY A 36 -11.13 -5.05 -4.00
CA GLY A 36 -11.13 -6.42 -4.52
C GLY A 36 -12.43 -7.11 -4.14
N LEU A 37 -13.03 -7.82 -5.10
CA LEU A 37 -14.18 -8.69 -4.86
C LEU A 37 -13.96 -10.04 -5.54
N LYS A 38 -14.56 -11.09 -4.98
CA LYS A 38 -14.55 -12.41 -5.59
C LYS A 38 -15.95 -13.01 -5.62
N SER A 39 -16.25 -13.74 -6.68
CA SER A 39 -17.37 -14.65 -6.79
C SER A 39 -16.89 -16.08 -6.57
N LYS A 40 -17.77 -17.07 -6.83
CA LYS A 40 -17.38 -18.49 -6.82
C LYS A 40 -16.37 -18.85 -7.91
N THR A 41 -16.29 -18.06 -8.98
CA THR A 41 -15.53 -18.41 -10.19
C THR A 41 -14.54 -17.34 -10.63
N HIS A 42 -14.67 -16.11 -10.15
CA HIS A 42 -13.85 -14.98 -10.60
C HIS A 42 -13.40 -14.10 -9.44
N ALA A 43 -12.26 -13.44 -9.61
CA ALA A 43 -11.80 -12.36 -8.74
C ALA A 43 -11.59 -11.11 -9.60
N VAL A 44 -12.00 -9.95 -9.07
CA VAL A 44 -11.91 -8.66 -9.76
C VAL A 44 -11.24 -7.65 -8.84
N LEU A 45 -10.31 -6.89 -9.41
CA LEU A 45 -9.65 -5.76 -8.76
C LEU A 45 -10.04 -4.47 -9.48
N VAL A 46 -10.48 -3.48 -8.71
CA VAL A 46 -10.81 -2.14 -9.18
C VAL A 46 -9.91 -1.14 -8.45
N ALA A 47 -9.27 -0.23 -9.19
CA ALA A 47 -8.35 0.73 -8.61
C ALA A 47 -8.60 2.15 -9.13
N LEU A 48 -8.72 3.11 -8.22
CA LEU A 48 -8.79 4.52 -8.55
C LEU A 48 -7.38 5.04 -8.82
N LYS A 49 -7.09 5.46 -10.06
CA LYS A 49 -5.77 6.01 -10.42
C LYS A 49 -5.77 7.52 -10.23
N ARG A 50 -4.80 8.06 -9.49
CA ARG A 50 -4.58 9.51 -9.37
C ARG A 50 -3.56 9.95 -10.43
N ALA A 51 -3.77 11.15 -10.98
CA ALA A 51 -2.77 11.89 -11.73
C ALA A 51 -2.29 13.05 -10.85
N GLN A 52 -1.01 13.42 -10.93
CA GLN A 52 -0.46 14.53 -10.14
C GLN A 52 -0.87 15.90 -10.69
N SER A 53 -1.14 15.97 -11.99
CA SER A 53 -1.64 17.15 -12.70
C SER A 53 -2.45 16.70 -13.92
N GLU A 54 -3.17 17.63 -14.56
CA GLU A 54 -3.99 17.34 -15.75
C GLU A 54 -3.17 16.83 -16.95
N LEU A 55 -1.89 17.22 -17.03
CA LEU A 55 -0.98 16.81 -18.10
C LEU A 55 -0.23 15.51 -17.77
N ALA A 56 -0.31 15.02 -16.52
CA ALA A 56 0.38 13.82 -16.09
C ALA A 56 -0.45 12.56 -16.39
N ALA A 57 0.22 11.50 -16.83
CA ALA A 57 -0.41 10.20 -16.94
C ALA A 57 -0.78 9.65 -15.55
N HIS A 58 -1.90 8.93 -15.50
CA HIS A 58 -2.33 8.25 -14.28
C HIS A 58 -1.36 7.15 -13.86
N GLN A 59 -1.03 7.11 -12.57
CA GLN A 59 -0.15 6.09 -12.03
C GLN A 59 -0.78 4.69 -12.12
N LYS A 60 -0.01 3.71 -12.60
CA LYS A 60 -0.45 2.30 -12.67
C LYS A 60 -0.65 1.75 -11.27
N LYS A 61 -1.75 1.00 -11.09
CA LYS A 61 -2.15 0.43 -9.80
C LYS A 61 -2.39 -1.07 -9.82
N ILE A 62 -2.83 -1.60 -10.95
CA ILE A 62 -3.01 -3.04 -11.15
C ILE A 62 -1.80 -3.54 -11.91
N LEU A 63 -1.14 -4.56 -11.37
CA LEU A 63 0.06 -5.17 -11.92
C LEU A 63 -0.22 -6.64 -12.21
N TYR A 64 0.23 -7.07 -13.39
CA TYR A 64 0.24 -8.48 -13.77
C TYR A 64 1.38 -9.18 -13.04
N VAL A 65 1.10 -10.32 -12.42
CA VAL A 65 2.11 -11.18 -11.78
C VAL A 65 2.26 -12.47 -12.58
N ASP A 66 1.15 -13.13 -12.89
CA ASP A 66 1.09 -14.33 -13.72
C ASP A 66 -0.29 -14.46 -14.38
N ASN A 67 -0.47 -15.42 -15.29
CA ASN A 67 -1.71 -15.68 -16.04
C ASN A 67 -2.95 -15.85 -15.15
N HIS A 68 -2.76 -16.27 -13.90
CA HIS A 68 -3.82 -16.52 -12.93
C HIS A 68 -3.72 -15.61 -11.69
N ILE A 69 -2.77 -14.67 -11.66
CA ILE A 69 -2.52 -13.78 -10.51
C ILE A 69 -2.32 -12.35 -10.98
N GLY A 70 -3.11 -11.44 -10.42
CA GLY A 70 -2.91 -10.01 -10.52
C GLY A 70 -3.00 -9.36 -9.14
N ILE A 71 -2.29 -8.26 -8.96
CA ILE A 71 -2.30 -7.48 -7.72
C ILE A 71 -2.73 -6.05 -7.97
N SER A 72 -3.26 -5.41 -6.93
CA SER A 72 -3.51 -3.97 -6.91
C SER A 72 -2.82 -3.35 -5.69
N ILE A 73 -2.20 -2.19 -5.88
CA ILE A 73 -1.28 -1.62 -4.89
C ILE A 73 -1.89 -0.37 -4.21
N ALA A 74 -1.51 -0.09 -2.97
CA ALA A 74 -1.76 1.18 -2.31
C ALA A 74 -0.57 1.52 -1.40
N GLY A 75 -0.19 2.80 -1.34
CA GLY A 75 1.03 3.24 -0.67
C GLY A 75 2.22 3.41 -1.61
N LEU A 76 3.42 3.07 -1.15
CA LEU A 76 4.68 3.34 -1.85
C LEU A 76 4.84 2.45 -3.09
N THR A 77 4.92 3.08 -4.26
CA THR A 77 5.02 2.37 -5.56
C THR A 77 6.42 1.78 -5.81
N ALA A 78 7.45 2.27 -5.13
CA ALA A 78 8.78 1.66 -5.20
C ALA A 78 8.76 0.27 -4.56
N ASP A 79 8.27 0.18 -3.31
CA ASP A 79 8.17 -1.08 -2.58
C ASP A 79 7.26 -2.08 -3.30
N ALA A 80 6.13 -1.60 -3.84
CA ALA A 80 5.21 -2.43 -4.59
C ALA A 80 5.78 -3.05 -5.88
N ARG A 81 6.92 -2.55 -6.39
CA ARG A 81 7.64 -3.15 -7.52
C ARG A 81 8.68 -4.17 -7.08
N LEU A 82 9.12 -4.11 -5.83
CA LEU A 82 10.09 -5.03 -5.24
C LEU A 82 9.40 -6.29 -4.69
N LEU A 83 8.19 -6.14 -4.16
CA LEU A 83 7.32 -7.22 -3.67
C LEU A 83 6.87 -8.15 -4.80
#